data_AF-A0A2P5LYU7-F1
#
_entry.id   AF-A0A2P5LYU7-F1
#
_cell.length_a   1.000
_cell.length_b   1.000
_cell.length_c   1.000
_cell.angle_alpha   90.00
_cell.angle_beta   90.00
_cell.angle_gamma   90.00
#
_symmetry.space_group_name_H-M   'P 1'
#
loop_
_entity.id
_entity.type
_entity.pdbx_description
1 polymer ?
#
loop_
_entity_poly.entity_id
_entity_poly.type
_entity_poly.pdbx_seq_one_letter_code
_entity_poly.pdbx_strand_id
1 'polypeptide(L)' 'VTATDFFERADLMDTKVGRSEKASAQEVAMDGFEAMMRGDAEIISGWRNKLQVATANITPAQILAKKHAQITAPGTAGQ' A
#
# COMPACT_ATOMS: atom_id res chain seq x y z
N VAL A 1 0.84 -2.39 -0.02
CA VAL A 1 -0.07 -2.43 1.16
C VAL A 1 0.39 -3.49 2.14
N THR A 2 0.07 -3.35 3.43
CA THR A 2 0.61 -4.19 4.51
C THR A 2 -0.48 -5.05 5.16
N ALA A 3 -0.18 -6.31 5.47
CA ALA A 3 -1.13 -7.25 6.07
C ALA A 3 -1.38 -6.94 7.55
N THR A 4 -2.45 -6.21 7.84
CA THR A 4 -2.90 -5.86 9.20
C THR A 4 -4.43 -5.92 9.27
N ASP A 5 -4.99 -5.94 10.49
CA ASP A 5 -6.44 -5.89 10.73
C ASP A 5 -7.12 -4.61 10.20
N PHE A 6 -6.34 -3.62 9.74
CA PHE A 6 -6.87 -2.36 9.19
C PHE A 6 -7.95 -2.60 8.13
N PHE A 7 -7.75 -3.55 7.22
CA PHE A 7 -8.67 -3.77 6.11
C PHE A 7 -10.00 -4.37 6.54
N GLU A 8 -10.01 -5.18 7.59
CA GLU A 8 -11.22 -5.70 8.19
C GLU A 8 -11.94 -4.60 8.97
N ARG A 9 -11.20 -3.88 9.83
CA ARG A 9 -11.76 -2.80 10.67
C ARG A 9 -12.26 -1.59 9.88
N ALA A 10 -11.76 -1.40 8.66
CA ALA A 10 -12.18 -0.33 7.76
C ALA A 10 -13.19 -0.77 6.70
N ASP A 11 -13.77 -1.98 6.83
CA ASP A 11 -14.74 -2.55 5.88
C ASP A 11 -14.22 -2.62 4.42
N LEU A 12 -12.92 -2.83 4.24
CA LEU A 12 -12.26 -2.85 2.93
C LEU A 12 -12.14 -4.26 2.33
N MET A 13 -12.59 -5.30 3.01
CA MET A 13 -12.40 -6.70 2.57
C MET A 13 -13.10 -7.04 1.25
N ASP A 14 -14.11 -6.27 0.86
CA ASP A 14 -14.84 -6.39 -0.41
C ASP A 14 -14.24 -5.51 -1.54
N THR A 15 -13.08 -4.92 -1.32
CA THR A 15 -12.39 -4.09 -2.32
C THR A 15 -11.21 -4.84 -2.95
N LYS A 16 -10.83 -4.44 -4.16
CA LYS A 16 -9.64 -4.98 -4.85
C LYS A 16 -8.36 -4.76 -4.03
N VAL A 17 -8.22 -3.61 -3.37
CA VAL A 17 -7.08 -3.35 -2.47
C VAL A 17 -7.12 -4.20 -1.19
N GLY A 18 -8.32 -4.49 -0.66
CA GLY A 18 -8.52 -5.40 0.47
C GLY A 18 -8.14 -6.85 0.16
N ARG A 19 -8.28 -7.29 -1.09
CA ARG A 19 -7.91 -8.64 -1.54
C ARG A 19 -6.54 -8.76 -2.22
N SER A 20 -5.88 -7.65 -2.53
CA SER A 20 -4.56 -7.69 -3.18
C SER A 20 -3.51 -8.38 -2.30
N GLU A 21 -2.44 -8.86 -2.94
CA GLU A 21 -1.22 -9.27 -2.26
C GLU A 21 -0.72 -8.13 -1.34
N LYS A 22 -0.27 -8.50 -0.14
CA LYS A 22 0.18 -7.58 0.92
C LYS A 22 1.57 -7.97 1.38
N ALA A 23 2.36 -6.97 1.73
CA ALA A 23 3.62 -7.17 2.42
C ALA A 23 3.35 -7.63 3.87
N SER A 24 4.29 -8.40 4.44
CA SER A 24 4.25 -8.80 5.84
C SER A 24 4.31 -7.59 6.76
N ALA A 25 3.45 -7.53 7.78
CA ALA A 25 3.53 -6.47 8.78
C ALA A 25 4.82 -6.52 9.61
N GLN A 26 5.33 -7.72 9.88
CA GLN A 26 6.57 -7.89 10.64
C GLN A 26 7.76 -7.30 9.88
N GLU A 27 7.87 -7.60 8.58
CA GLU A 27 8.96 -7.08 7.75
C GLU A 27 8.88 -5.56 7.62
N VAL A 28 7.68 -5.02 7.33
CA VAL A 28 7.47 -3.58 7.22
C VAL A 28 7.80 -2.85 8.53
N ALA A 29 7.45 -3.43 9.68
CA ALA A 29 7.77 -2.86 10.99
C ALA A 29 9.27 -2.90 11.29
N MET A 30 9.94 -4.00 10.96
CA MET A 30 11.40 -4.11 11.13
C MET A 30 12.14 -3.10 10.25
N ASP A 31 11.77 -2.99 8.97
CA ASP A 31 12.36 -2.01 8.04
C ASP A 31 12.24 -0.58 8.57
N GLY A 32 11.07 -0.23 9.11
CA GLY A 32 10.83 1.07 9.73
C GLY A 32 11.67 1.31 10.97
N PHE A 33 11.78 0.30 11.85
CA PHE A 33 12.60 0.36 13.05
C PHE A 33 14.09 0.55 12.72
N GLU A 34 14.62 -0.23 11.79
CA GLU A 34 16.02 -0.12 11.38
C GLU A 34 16.32 1.23 10.72
N ALA A 35 15.42 1.74 9.86
CA ALA A 35 15.55 3.04 9.24
C ALA A 35 15.61 4.16 10.29
N MET A 36 14.71 4.12 11.28
CA MET A 36 14.73 5.04 12.41
C MET A 36 16.06 4.96 13.17
N MET A 37 16.58 3.76 13.45
CA MET A 37 17.85 3.57 14.15
C MET A 37 19.07 4.06 13.34
N ARG A 38 19.00 4.09 12.01
CA ARG A 38 20.02 4.70 11.13
C ARG A 38 19.90 6.22 11.00
N GLY A 39 18.83 6.83 11.51
CA GLY A 39 18.55 8.26 11.36
C GLY A 39 17.88 8.63 10.03
N ASP A 40 17.32 7.65 9.30
CA ASP A 40 16.59 7.90 8.07
C ASP A 40 15.24 8.58 8.41
N ALA A 41 14.90 9.67 7.71
CA ALA A 41 13.65 10.40 7.94
C ALA A 41 12.42 9.69 7.36
N GLU A 42 12.62 8.90 6.30
CA GLU A 42 11.58 8.12 5.64
C GLU A 42 12.15 6.82 5.05
N ILE A 43 11.31 5.80 4.94
CA ILE A 43 11.64 4.57 4.24
C ILE A 43 10.41 4.01 3.53
N ILE A 44 10.64 3.44 2.34
CA ILE A 44 9.64 2.67 1.61
C ILE A 44 10.07 1.20 1.69
N SER A 45 9.36 0.41 2.50
CA SER A 45 9.63 -1.03 2.68
C SER A 45 9.33 -1.82 1.40
N GLY A 46 10.28 -2.63 0.94
CA GLY A 46 10.14 -3.52 -0.21
C GLY A 46 10.25 -2.88 -1.61
N TRP A 47 10.84 -3.62 -2.56
CA TRP A 47 11.10 -3.16 -3.93
C TRP A 47 9.83 -2.79 -4.71
N ARG A 48 8.76 -3.58 -4.58
CA ARG A 48 7.47 -3.33 -5.27
C ARG A 48 6.86 -1.98 -4.87
N ASN A 49 6.89 -1.65 -3.57
CA ASN A 49 6.38 -0.36 -3.08
C ASN A 49 7.26 0.79 -3.59
N LYS A 50 8.60 0.63 -3.60
CA LYS A 50 9.52 1.64 -4.16
C LYS A 50 9.22 1.93 -5.63
N LEU A 51 9.01 0.90 -6.45
CA LEU A 51 8.67 1.05 -7.86
C LEU A 51 7.30 1.73 -8.05
N GLN A 52 6.32 1.38 -7.23
CA GLN A 52 5.00 2.02 -7.24
C GLN A 52 5.10 3.52 -6.93
N VAL A 53 5.88 3.92 -5.93
CA VAL A 53 6.08 5.34 -5.59
C VAL A 53 6.82 6.09 -6.70
N ALA A 54 7.88 5.51 -7.26
CA ALA A 54 8.64 6.13 -8.34
C ALA A 54 7.76 6.40 -9.57
N THR A 55 6.91 5.43 -9.95
CA THR A 55 5.97 5.60 -11.06
C THR A 55 4.85 6.58 -10.74
N ALA A 56 4.41 6.68 -9.48
CA ALA A 56 3.40 7.65 -9.06
C ALA A 56 3.87 9.10 -9.27
N ASN A 57 5.15 9.40 -9.00
CA ASN A 57 5.70 10.75 -9.13
C ASN A 57 5.68 11.30 -10.57
N ILE A 58 5.65 10.42 -11.57
CA ILE A 58 5.60 10.80 -12.99
C ILE A 58 4.21 10.65 -13.61
N THR A 59 3.23 10.15 -12.83
CA THR A 59 1.88 9.89 -13.32
C THR A 59 0.97 11.09 -13.03
N PRO A 60 0.18 11.58 -14.01
CA PRO A 60 -0.80 12.65 -13.77
C PRO A 60 -1.77 12.33 -12.64
N ALA A 61 -2.06 13.34 -11.80
CA ALA A 61 -2.91 13.19 -10.61
C ALA A 61 -4.31 12.64 -10.92
N GLN A 62 -4.91 13.03 -12.05
CA GLN A 62 -6.23 12.54 -12.48
C GLN A 62 -6.24 11.02 -12.72
N ILE A 63 -5.15 10.50 -13.28
CA ILE A 63 -4.99 9.07 -13.56
C ILE A 63 -4.79 8.32 -12.24
N LEU A 64 -3.95 8.85 -11.35
CA LEU A 64 -3.73 8.28 -10.02
C LEU A 64 -5.03 8.22 -9.21
N ALA A 65 -5.81 9.32 -9.21
CA ALA A 65 -7.10 9.39 -8.54
C ALA A 65 -8.09 8.37 -9.10
N LYS A 66 -8.20 8.26 -10.43
CA LYS A 66 -9.07 7.27 -11.08
C LYS A 66 -8.68 5.84 -10.71
N LYS A 67 -7.38 5.52 -10.74
CA LYS A 67 -6.88 4.21 -10.32
C LYS A 67 -7.17 3.93 -8.84
N HIS A 68 -6.95 4.91 -7.97
CA HIS A 68 -7.22 4.77 -6.54
C HIS A 68 -8.71 4.52 -6.27
N ALA A 69 -9.60 5.26 -6.94
CA ALA A 69 -11.04 5.06 -6.84
C ALA A 69 -11.46 3.65 -7.31
N GLN A 70 -10.89 3.16 -8.40
CA GLN A 70 -11.20 1.81 -8.91
C GLN A 70 -10.82 0.69 -7.93
N ILE A 71 -9.65 0.78 -7.28
CA ILE A 71 -9.18 -0.29 -6.39
C ILE A 71 -9.80 -0.25 -4.98
N THR A 72 -10.42 0.88 -4.61
CA THR A 72 -11.07 1.09 -3.31
C THR A 72 -12.61 1.00 -3.39
N ALA A 73 -13.18 0.94 -4.60
CA ALA A 73 -14.62 0.81 -4.77
C ALA A 73 -15.15 -0.51 -4.13
N PRO A 74 -16.28 -0.47 -3.41
CA PRO A 74 -16.95 -1.68 -2.89
C PRO A 74 -17.34 -2.66 -4.01
N GLY A 75 -17.46 -3.95 -3.69
CA GLY A 75 -17.86 -5.01 -4.64
C GLY A 75 -16.81 -5.37 -5.69
N THR A 76 -15.55 -4.95 -5.50
CA THR A 76 -14.46 -5.17 -6.48
C THR A 76 -13.53 -6.32 -6.12
N ALA A 77 -13.77 -7.02 -5.01
CA ALA A 77 -12.93 -8.13 -4.53
C ALA A 77 -12.73 -9.28 -5.54
N GLY A 78 -13.68 -9.51 -6.46
CA GLY A 78 -13.63 -10.59 -7.47
C GLY A 78 -13.22 -10.16 -8.88
N GLN A 79 -12.78 -8.91 -9.07
CA GLN A 79 -12.44 -8.30 -10.37
C GLN A 79 -10.95 -8.12 -10.59
#